data_AF-A0AAD0IYS7-F1
#
_entry.id   AF-A0AAD0IYS7-F1
#
_cell.length_a   1.000
_cell.length_b   1.000
_cell.length_c   1.000
_cell.angle_alpha   90.00
_cell.angle_beta   90.00
_cell.angle_gamma   90.00
#
_symmetry.space_group_name_H-M   'P 1'
#
loop_
_entity.id
_entity.type
_entity.pdbx_description
1 polymer ?
#
loop_
_entity_poly.entity_id
_entity_poly.type
_entity_poly.pdbx_seq_one_letter_code
_entity_poly.pdbx_strand_id
1 'polypeptide(L)'
;MKSLVVTAAVLLAAPALSFAQQAKSPVTRAQVLQELVDLESVGYNPARGEIGNYPDDILAAQERLQAKRLAERKAARAAYGPAGEPATESGAAARPAL
;
A
#
# COMPACT_ATOMS: atom_id res chain seq x y z
N MET A 1 -59.51 18.30 29.49
CA MET A 1 -58.33 19.18 29.30
C MET A 1 -57.07 18.32 29.23
N LYS A 2 -56.26 18.54 28.17
CA LYS A 2 -54.87 18.09 27.92
C LYS A 2 -54.65 16.71 27.27
N SER A 3 -54.78 16.77 25.94
CA SER A 3 -53.98 16.19 24.83
C SER A 3 -52.98 15.05 25.09
N LEU A 4 -53.14 14.04 24.23
CA LEU A 4 -52.20 12.97 23.89
C LEU A 4 -50.88 13.53 23.30
N VAL A 5 -49.74 12.94 23.67
CA VAL A 5 -48.50 13.03 22.90
C VAL A 5 -47.98 11.63 22.63
N VAL A 6 -47.91 11.30 21.35
CA VAL A 6 -47.32 10.11 20.74
C VAL A 6 -45.81 10.23 20.80
N THR A 7 -45.11 9.20 21.27
CA THR A 7 -43.71 8.96 20.90
C THR A 7 -43.51 7.48 20.64
N ALA A 8 -43.55 7.11 19.37
CA ALA A 8 -43.09 5.82 18.87
C ALA A 8 -41.58 5.74 19.04
N ALA A 9 -41.10 4.94 20.00
CA ALA A 9 -39.69 4.63 20.12
C ALA A 9 -39.35 3.50 19.13
N VAL A 10 -38.85 3.86 17.95
CA VAL A 10 -38.15 2.92 17.07
C VAL A 10 -36.83 2.59 17.76
N LEU A 11 -36.80 1.49 18.51
CA LEU A 11 -35.55 0.88 18.98
C LEU A 11 -34.85 0.27 17.75
N LEU A 12 -34.00 1.07 17.12
CA LEU A 12 -33.07 0.62 16.09
C LEU A 12 -32.19 -0.47 16.68
N ALA A 13 -32.50 -1.72 16.35
CA ALA A 13 -31.63 -2.86 16.49
C ALA A 13 -30.43 -2.67 15.55
N ALA A 14 -29.39 -1.97 16.01
CA ALA A 14 -28.08 -2.07 15.41
C ALA A 14 -27.29 -3.13 16.20
N PRO A 15 -26.78 -4.20 15.57
CA PRO A 15 -25.80 -5.04 16.23
C PRO A 15 -24.61 -4.16 16.56
N ALA A 16 -24.30 -4.01 17.86
CA ALA A 16 -23.06 -3.47 18.34
C ALA A 16 -21.93 -4.44 17.95
N LEU A 17 -21.54 -4.43 16.67
CA LEU A 17 -20.32 -5.07 16.21
C LEU A 17 -19.16 -4.24 16.79
N SER A 18 -18.90 -4.43 18.07
CA SER A 18 -17.63 -4.06 18.69
C SER A 18 -16.56 -4.88 17.99
N PHE A 19 -15.85 -4.26 17.06
CA PHE A 19 -14.65 -4.82 16.46
C PHE A 19 -13.54 -4.89 17.53
N ALA A 20 -13.62 -5.88 18.43
CA ALA A 20 -12.57 -6.21 19.39
C ALA A 20 -11.58 -7.25 18.81
N GLN A 21 -12.00 -7.99 17.79
CA GLN A 21 -11.16 -8.92 17.03
C GLN A 21 -10.34 -8.16 15.98
N GLN A 22 -9.48 -7.25 16.45
CA GLN A 22 -8.44 -6.69 15.59
C GLN A 22 -7.39 -7.79 15.36
N ALA A 23 -7.65 -8.69 14.41
CA ALA A 23 -6.68 -9.66 13.89
C ALA A 23 -5.58 -8.97 13.05
N LYS A 24 -5.13 -7.79 13.50
CA LYS A 24 -4.00 -7.08 12.91
C LYS A 24 -2.79 -7.46 13.73
N SER A 25 -1.89 -8.22 13.12
CA SER A 25 -0.60 -8.53 13.73
C SER A 25 0.02 -7.23 14.28
N PRO A 26 0.56 -7.25 15.51
CA PRO A 26 1.13 -6.06 16.10
C PRO A 26 2.26 -5.55 15.20
N VAL A 27 2.22 -4.26 14.89
CA VAL A 27 3.30 -3.62 14.15
C VAL A 27 4.56 -3.73 15.01
N THR A 28 5.63 -4.25 14.43
CA THR A 28 6.89 -4.40 15.18
C THR A 28 7.67 -3.10 15.15
N ARG A 29 8.49 -2.85 16.19
CA ARG A 29 9.39 -1.68 16.20
C ARG A 29 10.29 -1.66 14.96
N ALA A 30 10.72 -2.82 14.48
CA ALA A 30 11.51 -2.94 13.27
C ALA A 30 10.75 -2.45 12.03
N GLN A 31 9.45 -2.78 11.90
CA GLN A 31 8.62 -2.30 10.80
C GLN A 31 8.45 -0.78 10.82
N VAL A 32 8.18 -0.18 11.99
CA VAL A 32 8.06 1.28 12.10
C VAL A 32 9.35 1.98 11.69
N LEU A 33 10.51 1.46 12.12
CA LEU A 33 11.80 2.04 11.73
C LEU A 33 12.04 1.94 10.22
N GLN A 34 11.68 0.82 9.60
CA GLN A 34 11.75 0.68 8.14
C GLN A 34 10.85 1.70 7.42
N GLU A 35 9.62 1.86 7.89
CA GLU A 35 8.68 2.85 7.32
C GLU A 35 9.20 4.29 7.46
N LEU A 36 9.83 4.63 8.59
CA LEU A 36 10.44 5.95 8.78
C LEU A 36 11.61 6.18 7.83
N VAL A 37 12.50 5.20 7.66
CA VAL A 37 13.62 5.27 6.71
C VAL A 37 13.11 5.46 5.27
N ASP A 38 12.04 4.74 4.91
CA ASP A 38 11.41 4.88 3.60
C ASP A 38 10.84 6.30 3.38
N LEU A 39 10.18 6.87 4.38
CA LEU A 39 9.67 8.25 4.33
C LEU A 39 10.81 9.28 4.29
N GLU A 40 11.88 9.08 5.05
CA GLU A 40 13.09 9.90 4.99
C GLU A 40 13.72 9.87 3.59
N SER A 41 13.68 8.73 2.91
CA SER A 41 14.18 8.57 1.55
C SER A 41 13.46 9.43 0.49
N VAL A 42 12.29 9.97 0.84
CA VAL A 42 11.50 10.91 0.02
C VAL A 42 11.40 12.31 0.63
N GLY A 43 12.27 12.61 1.61
CA GLY A 43 12.44 13.94 2.19
C GLY A 43 11.52 14.25 3.38
N TYR A 44 10.84 13.26 3.96
CA TYR A 44 10.13 13.46 5.23
C TYR A 44 11.11 13.55 6.40
N ASN A 45 10.86 14.44 7.35
CA ASN A 45 11.67 14.55 8.56
C ASN A 45 10.82 14.23 9.81
N PRO A 46 10.93 13.02 10.38
CA PRO A 46 10.14 12.63 11.54
C PRO A 46 10.54 13.37 12.82
N ALA A 47 11.76 13.92 12.90
CA ALA A 47 12.22 14.68 14.07
C ALA A 47 11.51 16.03 14.22
N ARG A 48 10.81 16.51 13.19
CA ARG A 48 9.99 17.73 13.29
C ARG A 48 8.73 17.51 14.15
N GLY A 49 8.26 16.27 14.30
CA GLY A 49 7.07 15.95 15.10
C GLY A 49 5.87 16.83 14.73
N GLU A 50 5.28 17.48 15.73
CA GLU A 50 4.16 18.45 15.61
C GLU A 50 4.58 19.80 15.00
N ILE A 51 5.89 20.08 14.92
CA ILE A 51 6.45 21.35 14.43
C ILE A 51 6.48 21.30 12.89
N GLY A 52 5.30 21.31 12.27
CA GLY A 52 5.08 21.18 10.83
C GLY A 52 3.61 21.26 10.46
N ASN A 53 3.29 20.90 9.21
CA ASN A 53 1.91 20.84 8.73
C ASN A 53 1.38 19.41 8.86
N TYR A 54 1.39 18.86 10.07
CA TYR A 54 0.81 17.53 10.30
C TYR A 54 -0.72 17.62 10.21
N PRO A 55 -1.39 16.72 9.46
CA PRO A 55 -0.87 15.52 8.79
C PRO A 55 -0.50 15.70 7.30
N ASP A 56 -0.67 16.87 6.70
CA ASP A 56 -0.41 17.09 5.27
C ASP A 56 1.01 16.70 4.84
N ASP A 57 2.02 17.03 5.64
CA ASP A 57 3.43 16.73 5.34
C ASP A 57 3.68 15.22 5.22
N ILE A 58 3.07 14.41 6.09
CA ILE A 58 3.24 12.95 6.05
C ILE A 58 2.44 12.33 4.90
N LEU A 59 1.27 12.87 4.57
CA LEU A 59 0.48 12.43 3.41
C LEU A 59 1.22 12.70 2.09
N ALA A 60 1.75 13.92 1.93
CA ALA A 60 2.54 14.28 0.75
C ALA A 60 3.81 13.42 0.62
N ALA A 61 4.47 13.08 1.74
CA ALA A 61 5.60 12.15 1.73
C ALA A 61 5.18 10.74 1.30
N GLN A 62 4.05 10.23 1.80
CA GLN A 62 3.54 8.92 1.40
C GLN A 62 3.25 8.84 -0.10
N GLU A 63 2.67 9.89 -0.69
CA GLU A 63 2.44 9.95 -2.14
C GLU A 63 3.75 9.87 -2.94
N ARG A 64 4.78 10.63 -2.53
CA ARG A 64 6.12 10.56 -3.15
C ARG A 64 6.73 9.17 -3.02
N LEU A 65 6.59 8.53 -1.86
CA LEU A 65 7.07 7.17 -1.63
C LEU A 65 6.36 6.15 -2.52
N GLN A 66 5.04 6.26 -2.68
CA GLN A 66 4.29 5.41 -3.59
C GLN A 66 4.75 5.60 -5.05
N ALA A 67 4.96 6.84 -5.48
CA ALA A 67 5.47 7.16 -6.81
C ALA A 67 6.88 6.57 -7.04
N LYS A 68 7.78 6.70 -6.06
CA LYS A 68 9.13 6.10 -6.08
C LYS A 68 9.06 4.58 -6.23
N ARG A 69 8.28 3.90 -5.38
CA ARG A 69 8.10 2.44 -5.43
C ARG A 69 7.49 1.98 -6.76
N LEU A 70 6.57 2.76 -7.35
CA LEU A 70 6.02 2.49 -8.68
C LEU A 70 7.10 2.58 -9.77
N ALA A 71 7.94 3.62 -9.71
CA ALA A 71 9.05 3.79 -10.65
C ALA A 71 10.07 2.64 -10.54
N GLU A 72 10.44 2.25 -9.31
CA GLU A 72 11.34 1.12 -9.05
C GLU A 72 10.77 -0.20 -9.59
N ARG A 73 9.48 -0.48 -9.37
CA ARG A 73 8.81 -1.66 -9.94
C ARG A 73 8.81 -1.65 -11.47
N LYS A 74 8.58 -0.49 -12.08
CA LYS A 74 8.64 -0.34 -13.55
C LYS A 74 10.06 -0.59 -14.06
N ALA A 75 11.07 -0.04 -13.41
CA ALA A 75 12.47 -0.25 -13.74
C ALA A 75 12.88 -1.73 -13.59
N ALA A 76 12.49 -2.39 -12.50
CA ALA A 76 12.74 -3.81 -12.29
C ALA A 76 12.08 -4.68 -13.37
N ARG A 77 10.85 -4.35 -13.78
CA ARG A 77 10.16 -5.07 -14.87
C ARG A 77 10.81 -4.83 -16.23
N ALA A 78 11.30 -3.62 -16.49
CA ALA A 78 12.04 -3.31 -17.72
C ALA A 78 13.41 -4.04 -17.75
N ALA A 79 14.08 -4.15 -16.60
CA ALA A 79 15.37 -4.82 -16.48
C ALA A 79 15.31 -6.34 -16.73
N TYR A 80 14.16 -6.98 -16.48
CA TYR A 80 13.96 -8.40 -16.75
C TYR A 80 13.63 -8.71 -18.23
N GLY A 81 13.50 -7.68 -19.07
CA GLY A 81 13.07 -7.80 -20.47
C GLY A 81 11.60 -8.21 -20.61
N PRO A 82 10.96 -8.03 -21.79
CA PRO A 82 9.72 -8.74 -22.07
C PRO A 82 9.98 -10.23 -21.89
N ALA A 83 9.00 -10.99 -21.36
CA ALA A 83 9.04 -12.44 -21.41
C ALA A 83 9.03 -12.83 -22.90
N GLY A 84 10.21 -12.89 -23.51
CA GLY A 84 10.38 -13.38 -24.86
C GLY A 84 9.90 -14.82 -24.89
N GLU A 85 9.14 -15.18 -25.92
CA GLU A 85 8.82 -16.56 -26.21
C GLU A 85 10.09 -17.41 -26.09
N PRO A 86 10.07 -18.56 -25.40
CA PRO A 86 11.22 -19.46 -25.41
C PRO A 86 11.41 -19.96 -26.84
N ALA A 87 12.30 -19.30 -27.60
CA ALA A 87 12.69 -19.75 -28.92
C ALA A 87 13.58 -20.99 -28.76
N THR A 88 13.00 -22.17 -28.95
CA THR A 88 13.75 -23.42 -29.11
C THR A 88 14.26 -23.49 -30.54
N GLU A 89 15.54 -23.19 -30.75
CA GLU A 89 16.21 -23.39 -32.04
C GLU A 89 16.86 -24.78 -32.07
N SER A 90 16.32 -25.68 -32.89
CA SER A 90 16.98 -26.96 -33.19
C SER A 90 17.82 -26.78 -34.46
N GLY A 91 19.15 -26.83 -34.31
CA GLY A 91 20.08 -26.72 -35.44
C GLY A 91 19.83 -27.84 -36.46
N ALA A 92 19.50 -27.48 -37.70
CA ALA A 92 19.32 -28.44 -38.77
C ALA A 92 20.69 -29.01 -39.22
N ALA A 93 20.77 -30.33 -39.37
CA ALA A 93 21.99 -31.03 -39.76
C ALA A 93 22.49 -30.57 -41.15
N ALA A 94 23.75 -30.14 -41.22
CA ALA A 94 24.42 -29.78 -42.46
C ALA A 94 24.49 -31.01 -43.38
N ARG A 95 23.86 -30.93 -44.56
CA ARG A 95 24.00 -31.95 -45.60
C ARG A 95 25.31 -31.73 -46.36
N PRO A 96 26.26 -32.68 -46.35
CA PRO A 96 27.44 -32.59 -47.19
C PRO A 96 27.03 -32.77 -48.67
N ALA A 97 27.51 -31.89 -49.53
CA ALA A 97 27.38 -32.03 -50.98
C ALA A 97 28.38 -33.07 -51.49
N LEU A 98 27.89 -33.97 -52.35
CA LEU A 98 28.65 -34.98 -53.11
C LEU A 98 29.49 -34.33 -54.21
#